data_AF-A0A1G7DPW1-F1
#
_entry.id   AF-A0A1G7DPW1-F1
#
_cell.length_a   1.000
_cell.length_b   1.000
_cell.length_c   1.000
_cell.angle_alpha   90.00
_cell.angle_beta   90.00
_cell.angle_gamma   90.00
#
_symmetry.space_group_name_H-M   'P 1'
#
loop_
_entity.id
_entity.type
_entity.pdbx_description
1 polymer ?
#
loop_
_entity_poly.entity_id
_entity_poly.type
_entity_poly.pdbx_seq_one_letter_code
_entity_poly.pdbx_strand_id
1 'polypeptide(L)'
;MSGLYLLVLIGVWLLVGWVIYRLWRRWQPQEAKRKVLHLVAGLLLFSLWFGGAFWEVAGKKMYWDAQVRKLCAIDGGVKVYETVELTPDLLDRFGRIHIPEKSDVKDADLYFYDTEIQVVRNENPKISRTRHVVIRHSDNKVLGELIRYGRGGGDLPGPWEPSYFLCPDPAKGSNFENSIFLKGDKK
;
A
#
# COMPACT_ATOMS: atom_id res chain seq x y z
N MET A 1 -20.07 11.95 -13.15
CA MET A 1 -21.06 11.08 -13.85
C MET A 1 -22.40 11.79 -13.84
N SER A 2 -23.09 11.89 -14.98
CA SER A 2 -24.38 12.61 -15.10
C SER A 2 -25.54 11.79 -14.50
N GLY A 3 -26.52 12.43 -13.86
CA GLY A 3 -27.69 11.75 -13.26
C GLY A 3 -28.49 10.89 -14.24
N LEU A 4 -28.48 11.23 -15.53
CA LEU A 4 -29.06 10.43 -16.62
C LEU A 4 -28.43 9.03 -16.73
N TYR A 5 -27.13 8.91 -16.47
CA TYR A 5 -26.42 7.63 -16.54
C TYR A 5 -26.91 6.66 -15.48
N LEU A 6 -27.14 7.14 -14.25
CA LEU A 6 -27.67 6.31 -13.15
C LEU A 6 -29.09 5.82 -13.45
N LEU A 7 -29.95 6.67 -14.00
CA LEU A 7 -31.33 6.29 -14.36
C LEU A 7 -31.36 5.22 -15.46
N VAL A 8 -30.50 5.34 -16.48
CA VAL A 8 -30.37 4.31 -17.53
C VAL A 8 -29.88 3.00 -16.93
N LEU A 9 -28.88 3.04 -16.04
CA LEU A 9 -28.33 1.85 -15.39
C LEU A 9 -29.40 1.13 -14.55
N ILE A 10 -30.18 1.88 -13.76
CA ILE A 10 -31.31 1.34 -12.99
C ILE A 10 -32.34 0.69 -13.92
N GLY A 11 -32.74 1.37 -15.01
CA GLY A 11 -33.69 0.84 -15.97
C GLY A 11 -33.23 -0.48 -16.62
N VAL A 12 -31.95 -0.58 -16.98
CA VAL A 12 -31.34 -1.81 -17.52
C VAL A 12 -31.40 -2.94 -16.49
N TRP A 13 -31.02 -2.68 -15.24
CA TRP A 13 -31.07 -3.69 -14.18
C TRP A 13 -32.49 -4.18 -13.89
N LEU A 14 -33.49 -3.30 -13.88
CA LEU A 14 -34.89 -3.68 -13.72
C LEU A 14 -35.39 -4.57 -14.87
N LEU A 15 -35.02 -4.24 -16.11
CA LEU A 15 -35.39 -5.03 -17.28
C LEU A 15 -34.73 -6.41 -17.27
N VAL A 16 -33.44 -6.49 -16.97
CA VAL A 16 -32.71 -7.76 -16.81
C VAL A 16 -33.33 -8.61 -15.70
N GLY A 17 -33.60 -8.01 -14.53
CA GLY A 17 -34.27 -8.69 -13.42
C GLY A 17 -35.65 -9.22 -13.80
N TRP A 18 -36.45 -8.44 -14.54
CA TRP A 18 -37.77 -8.87 -15.03
C TRP A 18 -37.69 -10.02 -16.04
N VAL A 19 -36.73 -9.99 -16.97
CA VAL A 19 -36.50 -11.08 -17.94
C VAL A 19 -36.09 -12.37 -17.21
N ILE A 20 -35.14 -12.28 -16.28
CA ILE A 20 -34.70 -13.42 -15.46
C ILE A 20 -35.87 -13.99 -14.65
N TYR A 21 -36.65 -13.12 -14.00
CA TYR A 21 -37.83 -13.51 -13.24
C TYR A 21 -38.88 -14.21 -14.13
N ARG A 22 -39.15 -13.67 -15.32
CA ARG A 22 -40.13 -14.23 -16.25
C ARG A 22 -39.69 -15.58 -16.81
N LEU A 23 -38.41 -15.73 -17.15
CA LEU A 23 -37.82 -17.00 -17.56
C LEU A 23 -37.89 -18.02 -16.41
N TRP A 24 -37.51 -17.61 -15.20
CA TRP A 24 -37.58 -18.46 -14.01
C TRP A 24 -39.00 -18.94 -13.71
N ARG A 25 -40.00 -18.05 -13.81
CA ARG A 25 -41.41 -18.39 -13.61
C ARG A 25 -41.93 -19.39 -14.64
N ARG A 26 -41.47 -19.29 -15.90
CA ARG A 26 -41.83 -20.21 -16.99
C ARG A 26 -41.14 -21.58 -16.84
N TRP A 27 -40.00 -21.62 -16.17
CA TRP A 27 -39.18 -22.80 -15.95
C TRP A 27 -39.27 -23.35 -14.51
N GLN A 28 -40.38 -23.16 -13.81
CA GLN A 28 -40.56 -23.82 -12.51
C GLN A 28 -40.83 -25.32 -12.71
N PRO A 29 -39.87 -26.23 -12.42
CA PRO A 29 -40.16 -27.65 -12.51
C PRO A 29 -41.13 -28.03 -11.40
N GLN A 30 -42.14 -28.84 -11.70
CA GLN A 30 -43.08 -29.29 -10.67
C GLN A 30 -42.47 -30.34 -9.73
N GLU A 31 -41.48 -31.09 -10.19
CA GLU A 31 -40.77 -32.10 -9.40
C GLU A 31 -39.78 -31.48 -8.39
N ALA A 32 -39.94 -31.83 -7.12
CA ALA A 32 -39.10 -31.35 -6.03
C ALA A 32 -37.60 -31.61 -6.24
N LYS A 33 -37.22 -32.76 -6.81
CA LYS A 33 -35.82 -33.12 -7.10
C LYS A 33 -35.16 -32.13 -8.07
N ARG A 34 -35.86 -31.72 -9.12
CA ARG A 34 -35.35 -30.73 -10.08
C ARG A 34 -35.26 -29.33 -9.46
N LYS A 35 -36.21 -28.97 -8.58
CA LYS A 35 -36.13 -27.71 -7.82
C LYS A 35 -34.87 -27.66 -6.95
N VAL A 36 -34.60 -28.73 -6.20
CA VAL A 36 -33.38 -28.84 -5.37
C VAL A 36 -32.13 -28.74 -6.25
N LEU A 37 -32.08 -29.45 -7.37
CA LEU A 37 -30.94 -29.39 -8.30
C LEU A 37 -30.66 -27.96 -8.79
N HIS A 38 -31.70 -27.22 -9.22
CA HIS A 38 -31.52 -25.84 -9.67
C HIS A 38 -31.08 -24.90 -8.56
N LEU A 39 -31.58 -25.08 -7.34
CA LEU A 39 -31.14 -24.28 -6.19
C LEU A 39 -29.66 -24.53 -5.88
N VAL A 40 -29.23 -25.79 -5.87
CA VAL A 40 -27.82 -26.14 -5.66
C VAL A 40 -26.95 -25.57 -6.77
N ALA A 41 -27.35 -25.73 -8.04
CA ALA A 41 -26.61 -25.17 -9.17
C ALA A 41 -26.52 -23.64 -9.10
N GLY A 42 -27.63 -22.96 -8.77
CA GLY A 42 -27.68 -21.52 -8.59
C GLY A 42 -26.77 -21.04 -7.45
N LEU A 43 -26.76 -21.74 -6.32
CA LEU A 43 -25.91 -21.41 -5.18
C LEU A 43 -24.42 -21.60 -5.48
N LEU A 44 -24.06 -22.64 -6.23
CA LEU A 44 -22.68 -22.87 -6.68
C LEU A 44 -22.21 -21.76 -7.63
N LEU A 45 -23.03 -21.42 -8.64
CA LEU A 45 -22.72 -20.35 -9.58
C LEU A 45 -22.59 -19.00 -8.85
N PHE A 46 -23.50 -18.70 -7.93
CA PHE A 46 -23.43 -17.49 -7.12
C PHE A 46 -22.16 -17.45 -6.27
N SER A 47 -21.79 -18.56 -5.63
CA SER A 47 -20.59 -18.63 -4.78
C SER A 47 -19.32 -18.42 -5.60
N LEU A 48 -19.22 -19.01 -6.79
CA LEU A 48 -18.09 -18.81 -7.70
C LEU A 48 -18.00 -17.34 -8.17
N TRP A 49 -19.12 -16.77 -8.60
CA TRP A 49 -19.18 -15.38 -9.04
C TRP A 49 -18.82 -14.41 -7.90
N PHE A 50 -19.43 -14.60 -6.73
CA PHE A 50 -19.21 -13.76 -5.55
C PHE A 50 -17.77 -13.88 -5.04
N GLY A 51 -17.21 -15.09 -5.01
CA GLY A 51 -15.81 -15.32 -4.64
C GLY A 51 -14.83 -14.64 -5.61
N GLY A 52 -15.06 -14.75 -6.91
CA GLY A 52 -14.26 -14.06 -7.93
C GLY A 52 -14.36 -12.54 -7.84
N ALA A 53 -15.57 -12.01 -7.67
CA ALA A 53 -15.79 -10.57 -7.47
C ALA A 53 -15.11 -10.06 -6.19
N PHE A 54 -15.25 -10.79 -5.09
CA PHE A 54 -14.59 -10.45 -3.82
C PHE A 54 -13.06 -10.48 -3.94
N TRP A 55 -12.51 -11.43 -4.70
CA TRP A 55 -11.08 -11.50 -4.97
C TRP A 55 -10.56 -10.23 -5.66
N GLU A 56 -11.24 -9.79 -6.72
CA GLU A 56 -10.86 -8.57 -7.47
C GLU A 56 -11.02 -7.29 -6.65
N VAL A 57 -12.03 -7.23 -5.78
CA VAL A 57 -12.33 -6.02 -4.98
C VAL A 57 -11.45 -5.91 -3.73
N ALA A 58 -11.26 -7.01 -3.00
CA ALA A 58 -10.63 -7.01 -1.68
C ALA A 58 -9.50 -8.03 -1.55
N GLY A 59 -9.67 -9.23 -2.09
CA GLY A 59 -8.73 -10.35 -1.88
C GLY A 59 -7.31 -10.03 -2.35
N LYS A 60 -7.17 -9.51 -3.58
CA LYS A 60 -5.86 -9.13 -4.15
C LYS A 60 -5.15 -8.08 -3.29
N LYS A 61 -5.87 -7.06 -2.83
CA LYS A 61 -5.33 -5.99 -1.98
C LYS A 61 -4.85 -6.55 -0.64
N MET A 62 -5.69 -7.33 0.04
CA MET A 62 -5.36 -7.96 1.32
C MET A 62 -4.16 -8.91 1.22
N TYR A 63 -4.10 -9.69 0.14
CA TYR A 63 -2.97 -10.57 -0.13
C TYR A 63 -1.66 -9.78 -0.22
N TRP A 64 -1.63 -8.71 -1.00
CA TRP A 64 -0.42 -7.91 -1.17
C TRP A 64 -0.07 -7.07 0.05
N ASP A 65 -1.05 -6.61 0.83
CA ASP A 65 -0.78 -5.99 2.15
C ASP A 65 -0.07 -6.99 3.09
N ALA A 66 -0.50 -8.26 3.10
CA ALA A 66 0.15 -9.31 3.88
C ALA A 66 1.56 -9.61 3.38
N GLN A 67 1.79 -9.64 2.06
CA GLN A 67 3.13 -9.80 1.49
C GLN A 67 4.05 -8.62 1.85
N VAL A 68 3.55 -7.39 1.79
CA VAL A 68 4.31 -6.21 2.24
C VAL A 68 4.67 -6.34 3.72
N ARG A 69 3.73 -6.71 4.60
CA ARG A 69 4.04 -6.95 6.02
C ARG A 69 5.13 -8.01 6.22
N LYS A 70 5.09 -9.09 5.44
CA LYS A 70 6.13 -10.13 5.48
C LYS A 70 7.48 -9.58 5.06
N LEU A 71 7.55 -8.78 3.99
CA LEU A 71 8.79 -8.12 3.56
C LEU A 71 9.30 -7.13 4.61
N CYS A 72 8.40 -6.35 5.22
CA CYS A 72 8.73 -5.45 6.32
C CYS A 72 9.33 -6.20 7.52
N ALA A 73 8.83 -7.40 7.83
CA ALA A 73 9.32 -8.20 8.95
C ALA A 73 10.69 -8.84 8.67
N ILE A 74 11.03 -9.08 7.40
CA ILE A 74 12.30 -9.73 7.01
C ILE A 74 13.43 -8.70 6.86
N ASP A 75 13.20 -7.61 6.12
CA ASP A 75 14.23 -6.62 5.77
C ASP A 75 13.87 -5.18 6.14
N GLY A 76 12.59 -4.92 6.44
CA GLY A 76 12.14 -3.57 6.77
C GLY A 76 12.61 -3.09 8.14
N GLY A 77 12.58 -1.77 8.30
CA GLY A 77 12.91 -1.11 9.55
C GLY A 77 14.20 -0.28 9.48
N VAL A 78 14.71 0.06 10.66
CA VAL A 78 15.87 0.92 10.85
C VAL A 78 17.08 0.06 11.22
N LYS A 79 18.18 0.24 10.51
CA LYS A 79 19.50 -0.31 10.84
C LYS A 79 20.45 0.86 11.07
N VAL A 80 20.98 0.95 12.29
CA VAL A 80 21.98 1.97 12.65
C VAL A 80 23.34 1.29 12.68
N TYR A 81 24.27 1.81 11.88
CA TYR A 81 25.65 1.31 11.84
C TYR A 81 26.55 2.12 12.76
N GLU A 82 26.31 3.43 12.84
CA GLU A 82 27.08 4.35 13.67
C GLU A 82 26.16 5.45 14.19
N THR A 83 26.20 5.69 15.49
CA THR A 83 25.54 6.82 16.13
C THR A 83 26.48 8.00 16.21
N VAL A 84 25.93 9.20 16.06
CA VAL A 84 26.69 10.46 16.11
C VAL A 84 26.06 11.40 17.13
N GLU A 85 26.88 12.23 17.76
CA GLU A 85 26.36 13.29 18.63
C GLU A 85 25.66 14.37 17.80
N LEU A 86 24.44 14.72 18.20
CA LEU A 86 23.64 15.74 17.55
C LEU A 86 24.20 17.13 17.87
N THR A 87 24.81 17.77 16.87
CA THR A 87 25.28 19.16 16.99
C THR A 87 24.14 20.15 16.75
N PRO A 88 24.18 21.35 17.37
CA PRO A 88 23.16 22.38 17.15
C PRO A 88 23.00 22.81 15.69
N ASP A 89 24.07 22.73 14.90
CA ASP A 89 24.09 23.12 13.48
C ASP A 89 23.22 22.23 12.59
N LEU A 90 22.89 21.01 13.04
CA LEU A 90 22.02 20.08 12.32
C LEU A 90 20.53 20.30 12.61
N LEU A 91 20.19 21.23 13.51
CA LEU A 91 18.81 21.50 13.87
C LEU A 91 18.25 22.67 13.06
N ASP A 92 17.07 22.46 12.47
CA ASP A 92 16.31 23.55 11.87
C ASP A 92 15.73 24.48 12.94
N ARG A 93 15.11 25.58 12.49
CA ARG A 93 14.39 26.55 13.35
C ARG A 93 13.28 25.94 14.22
N PHE A 94 12.88 24.69 13.99
CA PHE A 94 11.86 23.96 14.73
C PHE A 94 12.45 22.83 15.60
N GLY A 95 13.78 22.71 15.68
CA GLY A 95 14.46 21.68 16.45
C GLY A 95 14.39 20.29 15.81
N ARG A 96 14.17 20.20 14.50
CA ARG A 96 14.20 18.95 13.74
C ARG A 96 15.56 18.80 13.08
N ILE A 97 16.04 17.56 13.00
CA ILE A 97 17.27 17.25 12.27
C ILE A 97 17.04 17.56 10.79
N HIS A 98 17.86 18.45 10.23
CA HIS A 98 17.84 18.81 8.83
C HIS A 98 19.12 18.31 8.17
N ILE A 99 18.96 17.40 7.21
CA ILE A 99 20.04 16.84 6.40
C ILE A 99 19.63 17.09 4.94
N PRO A 100 20.50 17.65 4.09
CA PRO A 100 20.18 17.86 2.68
C PRO A 100 20.12 16.54 1.92
N GLU A 101 19.35 16.52 0.82
CA GLU A 101 19.41 15.44 -0.15
C GLU A 101 20.76 15.49 -0.89
N LYS A 102 21.24 14.33 -1.34
CA LYS A 102 22.50 14.20 -2.09
C LYS A 102 22.63 15.15 -3.28
N SER A 103 21.53 15.50 -3.95
CA SER A 103 21.54 16.45 -5.07
C SER A 103 21.78 17.91 -4.67
N ASP A 104 21.50 18.24 -3.41
CA ASP A 104 21.52 19.61 -2.88
C ASP A 104 22.65 19.83 -1.88
N VAL A 105 23.57 18.86 -1.76
CA VAL A 105 24.68 18.92 -0.81
C VAL A 105 25.66 20.03 -1.18
N LYS A 106 26.10 20.78 -0.18
CA LYS A 106 27.16 21.79 -0.29
C LYS A 106 28.43 21.28 0.37
N ASP A 107 29.56 21.86 0.01
CA ASP A 107 30.86 21.51 0.59
C ASP A 107 30.93 21.69 2.11
N ALA A 108 30.09 22.56 2.67
CA ALA A 108 30.00 22.83 4.11
C ALA A 108 29.12 21.81 4.88
N ASP A 109 28.30 21.00 4.18
CA ASP A 109 27.39 20.08 4.84
C ASP A 109 28.15 18.85 5.36
N LEU A 110 27.89 18.48 6.61
CA LEU A 110 28.57 17.35 7.27
C LEU A 110 27.97 15.99 6.91
N TYR A 111 26.67 15.98 6.58
CA TYR A 111 25.89 14.79 6.28
C TYR A 111 24.96 15.08 5.12
N PHE A 112 24.62 14.04 4.36
CA PHE A 112 23.55 14.09 3.37
C PHE A 112 22.78 12.77 3.41
N TYR A 113 21.56 12.77 2.86
CA TYR A 113 20.81 11.54 2.67
C TYR A 113 20.66 11.19 1.20
N ASP A 114 20.51 9.90 0.92
CA ASP A 114 20.19 9.37 -0.41
C ASP A 114 18.94 8.49 -0.30
N THR A 115 18.07 8.58 -1.30
CA THR A 115 16.82 7.81 -1.34
C THR A 115 16.75 7.02 -2.64
N GLU A 116 16.80 5.69 -2.50
CA GLU A 116 16.68 4.75 -3.61
C GLU A 116 15.29 4.11 -3.60
N ILE A 117 14.58 4.18 -4.73
CA ILE A 117 13.30 3.50 -4.91
C ILE A 117 13.46 2.37 -5.91
N GLN A 118 13.38 1.14 -5.43
CA GLN A 118 13.39 -0.06 -6.24
C GLN A 118 11.97 -0.57 -6.46
N VAL A 119 11.55 -0.76 -7.71
CA VAL A 119 10.27 -1.38 -8.03
C VAL A 119 10.42 -2.90 -7.96
N VAL A 120 9.84 -3.53 -6.93
CA VAL A 120 9.84 -4.99 -6.75
C VAL A 120 8.83 -5.64 -7.68
N ARG A 121 7.69 -4.97 -7.90
CA ARG A 121 6.64 -5.41 -8.82
C ARG A 121 6.00 -4.21 -9.51
N ASN A 122 5.94 -4.24 -10.84
CA ASN A 122 5.43 -3.13 -11.66
C ASN A 122 3.99 -3.31 -12.18
N GLU A 123 3.29 -4.33 -11.72
CA GLU A 123 1.89 -4.60 -12.09
C GLU A 123 0.93 -3.99 -11.06
N ASN A 124 -0.37 -3.93 -11.32
CA ASN A 124 -1.38 -3.49 -10.34
C ASN A 124 -1.69 -4.63 -9.33
N PRO A 125 -1.46 -4.50 -8.00
CA PRO A 125 -0.87 -3.37 -7.28
C PRO A 125 0.67 -3.30 -7.35
N LYS A 126 1.20 -2.10 -7.53
CA LYS A 126 2.64 -1.85 -7.62
C LYS A 126 3.27 -2.04 -6.24
N ILE A 127 4.42 -2.70 -6.18
CA ILE A 127 5.18 -2.86 -4.94
C ILE A 127 6.55 -2.23 -5.13
N SER A 128 6.91 -1.35 -4.21
CA SER A 128 8.20 -0.68 -4.17
C SER A 128 8.90 -0.88 -2.84
N ARG A 129 10.22 -0.91 -2.89
CA ARG A 129 11.13 -0.85 -1.76
C ARG A 129 11.81 0.51 -1.81
N THR A 130 11.65 1.29 -0.76
CA THR A 130 12.34 2.56 -0.57
C THR A 130 13.44 2.36 0.45
N ARG A 131 14.67 2.66 0.08
CA ARG A 131 15.85 2.65 0.94
C ARG A 131 16.30 4.09 1.13
N HIS A 132 16.21 4.57 2.35
CA HIS A 132 16.66 5.90 2.74
C HIS A 132 17.91 5.74 3.60
N VAL A 133 19.03 6.34 3.18
CA VAL A 133 20.32 6.20 3.86
C VAL A 133 20.86 7.56 4.25
N VAL A 134 21.45 7.66 5.44
CA VAL A 134 22.18 8.86 5.88
C VAL A 134 23.67 8.57 5.81
N ILE A 135 24.39 9.45 5.13
CA ILE A 135 25.80 9.30 4.79
C ILE A 135 26.58 10.49 5.35
N ARG A 136 27.74 10.22 5.94
CA ARG A 136 28.69 11.26 6.38
C ARG A 136 29.49 11.74 5.18
N HIS A 137 29.58 13.05 5.01
CA HIS A 137 30.20 13.65 3.84
C HIS A 137 31.73 13.44 3.80
N SER A 138 32.40 13.49 4.96
CA SER A 138 33.88 13.44 5.04
C SER A 138 34.50 12.12 4.56
N ASP A 139 33.81 10.99 4.78
CA ASP A 139 34.32 9.63 4.51
C ASP A 139 33.37 8.79 3.65
N ASN A 140 32.22 9.35 3.22
CA ASN A 140 31.14 8.65 2.53
C ASN A 140 30.62 7.41 3.27
N LYS A 141 30.76 7.36 4.60
CA LYS A 141 30.31 6.24 5.41
C LYS A 141 28.81 6.32 5.68
N VAL A 142 28.11 5.20 5.51
CA VAL A 142 26.69 5.08 5.85
C VAL A 142 26.53 4.97 7.36
N LEU A 143 25.80 5.91 7.97
CA LEU A 143 25.56 5.95 9.41
C LEU A 143 24.34 5.11 9.80
N GLY A 144 23.34 5.07 8.93
CA GLY A 144 22.21 4.18 9.08
C GLY A 144 21.37 4.13 7.80
N GLU A 145 20.48 3.15 7.77
CA GLU A 145 19.51 2.98 6.71
C GLU A 145 18.11 2.68 7.24
N LEU A 146 17.11 3.19 6.54
CA LEU A 146 15.70 2.90 6.73
C LEU A 146 15.17 2.24 5.46
N ILE A 147 14.68 1.02 5.60
CA ILE A 147 14.05 0.27 4.50
C ILE A 147 12.55 0.22 4.75
N ARG A 148 11.78 0.67 3.77
CA ARG A 148 10.32 0.62 3.77
C ARG A 148 9.81 -0.03 2.50
N TYR A 149 8.80 -0.87 2.65
CA TYR A 149 8.04 -1.42 1.54
C TYR A 149 6.68 -0.73 1.46
N GLY A 150 6.21 -0.53 0.24
CA GLY A 150 4.93 0.07 -0.05
C GLY A 150 4.20 -0.68 -1.16
N ARG A 151 2.88 -0.80 -1.00
CA ARG A 151 1.94 -1.17 -2.07
C ARG A 151 1.22 0.10 -2.53
N GLY A 152 1.13 0.32 -3.84
CA GLY A 152 0.23 1.29 -4.46
C GLY A 152 -0.77 0.59 -5.40
N GLY A 153 -2.05 0.96 -5.32
CA GLY A 153 -3.13 0.43 -6.16
C GLY A 153 -3.67 -0.92 -5.68
N GLY A 154 -4.22 -1.73 -6.58
CA GLY A 154 -4.92 -2.97 -6.25
C GLY A 154 -6.40 -2.75 -5.96
N ASP A 155 -6.86 -1.52 -6.16
CA ASP A 155 -8.27 -1.17 -6.18
C ASP A 155 -8.86 -1.46 -7.56
N LEU A 156 -10.20 -1.46 -7.62
CA LEU A 156 -10.93 -1.52 -8.87
C LEU A 156 -10.47 -0.39 -9.83
N PRO A 157 -10.56 -0.58 -11.15
CA PRO A 157 -10.30 0.48 -12.10
C PRO A 157 -11.35 1.59 -11.98
N GLY A 158 -10.91 2.84 -11.89
CA GLY A 158 -11.82 4.00 -11.85
C GLY A 158 -11.10 5.33 -11.62
N PRO A 159 -11.86 6.44 -11.55
CA PRO A 159 -11.32 7.79 -11.45
C PRO A 159 -10.87 8.20 -10.04
N TRP A 160 -10.76 7.25 -9.09
CA TRP A 160 -10.33 7.51 -7.73
C TRP A 160 -8.82 7.34 -7.58
N GLU A 161 -8.24 8.03 -6.59
CA GLU A 161 -6.83 7.87 -6.23
C GLU A 161 -6.57 6.42 -5.79
N PRO A 162 -5.50 5.76 -6.30
CA PRO A 162 -5.14 4.43 -5.85
C PRO A 162 -4.83 4.42 -4.35
N SER A 163 -5.31 3.38 -3.66
CA SER A 163 -4.97 3.17 -2.27
C SER A 163 -3.50 2.81 -2.12
N TYR A 164 -2.92 3.19 -0.99
CA TYR A 164 -1.56 2.80 -0.62
C TYR A 164 -1.55 2.03 0.70
N PHE A 165 -0.54 1.19 0.88
CA PHE A 165 -0.22 0.54 2.15
C PHE A 165 1.28 0.56 2.33
N LEU A 166 1.74 0.93 3.51
CA LEU A 166 3.16 1.07 3.84
C LEU A 166 3.50 0.15 5.02
N CYS A 167 4.77 -0.17 5.19
CA CYS A 167 5.25 -0.75 6.43
C CYS A 167 4.79 0.10 7.63
N PRO A 168 4.44 -0.54 8.77
CA PRO A 168 4.25 0.17 10.02
C PRO A 168 5.48 1.05 10.32
N ASP A 169 5.25 2.26 10.82
CA ASP A 169 6.34 3.19 11.07
C ASP A 169 7.31 2.62 12.13
N PRO A 170 8.57 2.30 11.76
CA PRO A 170 9.52 1.72 12.70
C PRO A 170 9.90 2.70 13.83
N ALA A 171 9.72 4.00 13.61
CA ALA A 171 10.13 5.04 14.55
C ALA A 171 8.98 5.61 15.40
N LYS A 172 7.77 5.03 15.31
CA LYS A 172 6.56 5.38 16.09
C LYS A 172 6.29 6.90 16.17
N GLY A 173 6.45 7.62 15.07
CA GLY A 173 6.23 9.07 15.00
C GLY A 173 7.47 9.93 15.26
N SER A 174 8.64 9.33 15.48
CA SER A 174 9.93 10.05 15.44
C SER A 174 10.58 9.91 14.07
N ASN A 175 11.41 10.89 13.68
CA ASN A 175 12.21 10.80 12.45
C ASN A 175 13.30 9.73 12.61
N PHE A 176 13.60 8.96 11.57
CA PHE A 176 14.61 7.89 11.61
C PHE A 176 16.00 8.42 11.99
N GLU A 177 16.28 9.66 11.59
CA GLU A 177 17.46 10.45 11.91
C GLU A 177 17.69 10.54 13.41
N ASN A 178 16.64 10.58 14.25
CA ASN A 178 16.77 10.58 15.71
C ASN A 178 17.38 9.27 16.26
N SER A 179 17.37 8.18 15.47
CA SER A 179 18.04 6.92 15.85
C SER A 179 19.54 6.95 15.56
N ILE A 180 20.00 7.85 14.68
CA ILE A 180 21.40 8.04 14.31
C ILE A 180 22.02 9.14 15.18
N PHE A 181 21.33 10.28 15.30
CA PHE A 181 21.83 11.45 16.01
C PHE A 181 21.29 11.48 17.44
N LEU A 182 22.15 11.12 18.39
CA LEU A 182 21.82 11.12 19.81
C LEU A 182 22.11 12.49 20.40
N LYS A 183 21.20 13.02 21.22
CA LYS A 183 21.51 14.19 22.04
C LYS A 183 22.66 13.80 22.97
N GLY A 184 23.78 14.53 22.92
CA GLY A 184 24.86 14.32 23.88
C GLY A 184 24.30 14.43 25.30
N ASP A 185 24.51 13.38 26.10
CA ASP A 185 24.26 13.48 27.53
C ASP A 185 25.18 14.59 28.04
N LYS A 186 24.58 15.68 28.54
CA LYS A 186 25.32 16.70 29.26
C LYS A 186 26.02 16.01 30.44
N LYS A 187 27.31 15.72 30.30
CA LYS A 187 28.19 15.47 31.44
C LYS A 187 28.49 16.79 32.14
#